data_AF-A0A1F9AAY8-F1
#
_entry.id   AF-A0A1F9AAY8-F1
#
_cell.length_a   1.000
_cell.length_b   1.000
_cell.length_c   1.000
_cell.angle_alpha   90.00
_cell.angle_beta   90.00
_cell.angle_gamma   90.00
#
_symmetry.space_group_name_H-M   'P 1'
#
loop_
_entity.id
_entity.type
_entity.pdbx_description
1 polymer ?
#
loop_
_entity_poly.entity_id
_entity_poly.type
_entity_poly.pdbx_seq_one_letter_code
_entity_poly.pdbx_strand_id
1 'polypeptide(L)' 'MFQGIRRKDDQLPKRLFAEPMSEGPNKGAVVPLEPLLDDAYAALGWDKETGIPKPETLKRLGLEEL' A
#
# COMPACT_ATOMS: atom_id res chain seq x y z
N MET A 1 -10.09 -4.95 15.47
CA MET A 1 -9.89 -6.17 14.63
C MET A 1 -9.78 -5.83 13.14
N PHE A 2 -8.55 -5.77 12.60
CA PHE A 2 -8.31 -5.76 11.15
C PHE A 2 -8.72 -7.12 10.58
N GLN A 3 -9.89 -7.20 9.97
CA GLN A 3 -10.56 -8.45 9.53
C GLN A 3 -9.83 -9.16 8.37
N GLY A 4 -8.62 -9.65 8.62
CA GLY A 4 -7.85 -10.47 7.67
C GLY A 4 -7.19 -9.73 6.52
N ILE A 5 -7.46 -8.43 6.30
CA ILE A 5 -6.79 -7.61 5.28
C ILE A 5 -5.30 -7.51 5.59
N ARG A 6 -4.47 -7.77 4.59
CA ARG A 6 -3.00 -7.70 4.63
C ARG A 6 -2.49 -7.00 3.38
N ARG A 7 -1.19 -6.71 3.35
CA ARG A 7 -0.49 -6.17 2.18
C ARG A 7 -0.88 -6.84 0.85
N LYS A 8 -1.05 -8.16 0.83
CA LYS A 8 -1.43 -8.91 -0.39
C LYS A 8 -2.80 -8.51 -0.96
N ASP A 9 -3.66 -7.91 -0.13
CA ASP A 9 -5.01 -7.49 -0.50
C ASP A 9 -5.03 -6.03 -0.99
N ASP A 10 -3.95 -5.26 -0.75
CA ASP A 10 -3.74 -3.89 -1.26
C ASP A 10 -3.26 -3.93 -2.72
N GLN A 11 -4.13 -4.42 -3.62
CA GLN A 11 -3.85 -4.55 -5.05
C GLN A 11 -4.67 -3.59 -5.91
N LEU A 12 -4.06 -3.19 -7.02
CA LEU A 12 -4.74 -2.49 -8.11
C LEU A 12 -5.30 -3.49 -9.15
N PRO A 13 -6.17 -3.07 -10.08
CA PRO A 13 -6.48 -3.88 -11.25
C PRO A 13 -5.20 -4.25 -12.01
N LYS A 14 -5.05 -5.54 -12.35
CA LYS A 14 -3.83 -6.10 -12.98
C LYS A 14 -3.33 -5.27 -14.16
N ARG A 15 -4.23 -4.75 -14.98
CA ARG A 15 -3.91 -3.88 -16.13
C ARG A 15 -2.96 -2.74 -15.75
N LEU A 16 -3.10 -2.12 -14.58
CA LEU A 16 -2.31 -0.95 -14.21
C LEU A 16 -0.83 -1.24 -13.92
N PHE A 17 -0.48 -2.46 -13.53
CA PHE A 17 0.91 -2.85 -13.27
C PHE A 17 1.44 -3.94 -14.21
N ALA A 18 0.59 -4.54 -15.04
CA ALA A 18 0.96 -5.55 -16.02
C ALA A 18 0.91 -5.05 -17.47
N GLU A 19 0.05 -4.08 -17.79
CA GLU A 19 -0.10 -3.56 -19.16
C GLU A 19 0.44 -2.13 -19.24
N PRO A 20 1.47 -1.88 -20.07
CA PRO A 20 1.98 -0.54 -20.28
C PRO A 20 0.91 0.40 -20.84
N MET A 21 0.91 1.65 -20.39
CA MET A 21 0.02 2.67 -20.93
C MET A 21 0.21 2.80 -22.45
N SER A 22 -0.89 2.71 -23.21
CA SER A 22 -0.86 2.68 -24.67
C SER A 22 -0.49 4.02 -25.30
N GLU A 23 -0.83 5.12 -24.64
CA GLU A 23 -0.70 6.48 -25.16
C GLU A 23 -0.52 7.54 -24.07
N GLY A 24 -0.29 8.79 -24.49
CA GLY A 24 -0.10 9.94 -23.60
C GLY A 24 1.32 10.08 -23.04
N PRO A 25 1.54 11.04 -22.13
CA PRO A 25 2.87 11.37 -21.59
C PRO A 25 3.56 10.22 -20.85
N ASN A 26 2.77 9.29 -20.31
CA ASN A 26 3.25 8.11 -19.58
C ASN A 26 3.22 6.84 -20.43
N LYS A 27 3.16 6.95 -21.76
CA LYS A 27 3.16 5.81 -22.68
C LYS A 27 4.32 4.86 -22.36
N GLY A 28 4.02 3.56 -22.28
CA GLY A 28 4.99 2.52 -21.97
C GLY A 28 5.26 2.32 -20.48
N ALA A 29 4.75 3.19 -19.61
CA ALA A 29 4.89 3.02 -18.16
C ALA A 29 3.86 2.05 -17.60
N VAL A 30 4.25 1.33 -16.56
CA VAL A 30 3.38 0.56 -15.65
C VAL A 30 3.51 1.15 -14.24
N VAL A 31 2.47 0.99 -13.41
CA VAL A 31 2.52 1.44 -12.02
C VAL A 31 3.48 0.54 -11.22
N PRO A 32 4.53 1.11 -10.59
CA PRO A 32 5.42 0.34 -9.74
C PRO A 32 4.76 0.14 -8.35
N LEU A 33 3.84 -0.82 -8.26
CA LEU A 33 2.95 -0.97 -7.10
C LEU A 33 3.72 -1.29 -5.80
N GLU A 34 4.68 -2.22 -5.82
CA GLU A 34 5.44 -2.63 -4.63
C GLU A 34 6.18 -1.46 -3.93
N PRO A 35 7.03 -0.67 -4.62
CA PRO A 35 7.69 0.46 -3.97
C PRO A 35 6.68 1.55 -3.57
N LEU A 36 5.58 1.73 -4.30
CA LEU A 36 4.52 2.67 -3.92
C LEU A 36 3.85 2.27 -2.59
N LEU A 37 3.57 0.98 -2.39
CA LEU A 37 3.05 0.46 -1.12
C LEU A 37 4.04 0.64 0.03
N ASP A 38 5.33 0.39 -0.22
CA ASP A 38 6.38 0.60 0.79
C ASP A 38 6.47 2.04 1.26
N ASP A 39 6.39 2.99 0.32
CA ASP A 39 6.41 4.41 0.60
C ASP A 39 5.14 4.85 1.34
N ALA A 40 3.97 4.33 0.95
CA ALA A 40 2.71 4.59 1.62
C ALA A 40 2.72 4.09 3.08
N TYR A 41 3.16 2.85 3.32
CA TYR A 41 3.24 2.31 4.67
C TYR A 41 4.26 3.05 5.52
N ALA A 42 5.42 3.43 4.95
CA ALA A 42 6.40 4.23 5.66
C ALA A 42 5.81 5.59 6.09
N ALA A 43 5.10 6.27 5.19
CA ALA A 43 4.48 7.57 5.46
C ALA A 43 3.37 7.47 6.53
N LEU A 44 2.62 6.37 6.54
CA LEU A 44 1.55 6.14 7.50
C LEU A 44 2.04 5.59 8.86
N GLY A 45 3.30 5.18 8.96
CA GLY A 45 3.85 4.50 10.13
C GLY A 45 3.30 3.08 10.29
N TRP A 46 3.11 2.39 9.17
CA TRP A 46 2.65 1.01 9.10
C TRP A 46 3.84 0.08 8.82
N ASP A 47 3.66 -1.18 9.12
CA ASP A 47 4.64 -2.22 8.84
C ASP A 47 4.64 -2.58 7.35
N LYS A 48 5.83 -2.57 6.74
CA LYS A 48 5.95 -2.77 5.29
C LYS A 48 5.64 -4.19 4.86
N GLU A 49 5.91 -5.18 5.70
CA GLU A 49 5.71 -6.59 5.34
C GLU A 49 4.24 -7.00 5.46
N THR A 50 3.57 -6.54 6.51
CA THR A 50 2.22 -6.96 6.86
C THR A 50 1.13 -5.99 6.40
N GLY A 51 1.45 -4.72 6.21
CA GLY A 51 0.49 -3.64 5.93
C GLY A 51 -0.33 -3.23 7.17
N ILE A 52 0.15 -3.53 8.38
CA ILE A 52 -0.56 -3.25 9.64
C ILE A 52 0.03 -2.00 10.30
N PRO A 53 -0.79 -1.08 10.87
CA PRO A 53 -0.27 0.04 11.66
C PRO A 53 0.63 -0.44 12.80
N LYS A 54 1.79 0.22 12.97
CA LYS A 54 2.69 -0.12 14.08
C LYS A 54 2.11 0.33 15.42
N PRO A 55 2.50 -0.29 16.55
CA PRO A 55 1.99 0.07 17.88
C PRO A 55 2.17 1.56 18.21
N GLU A 56 3.28 2.16 17.81
CA GLU A 56 3.54 3.60 17.99
C GLU A 56 2.53 4.47 17.23
N THR A 57 2.08 4.04 16.05
CA THR A 57 1.06 4.72 15.25
C THR A 57 -0.31 4.61 15.90
N LEU A 58 -0.67 3.43 16.41
CA LEU A 58 -1.93 3.23 17.14
C LEU A 58 -1.98 4.09 18.40
N LYS A 59 -0.90 4.10 19.19
CA LYS A 59 -0.77 4.94 20.38
C LYS A 59 -0.89 6.43 20.06
N ARG A 60 -0.18 6.90 19.03
CA ARG A 60 -0.24 8.31 18.57
C ARG A 60 -1.66 8.73 18.18
N LEU A 61 -2.46 7.81 17.66
CA LEU A 61 -3.83 8.05 17.23
C LEU A 61 -4.89 7.75 18.31
N GLY A 62 -4.50 7.28 19.49
CA GLY A 62 -5.44 6.89 20.55
C GLY A 62 -6.24 5.63 20.23
N LEU A 63 -5.70 4.73 19.41
CA LEU A 63 -6.33 3.50 18.92
C LEU A 63 -5.73 2.24 19.56
N GLU A 64 -5.13 2.36 20.75
CA GLU A 64 -4.41 1.28 21.43
C GLU A 64 -5.31 0.15 21.97
N GLU A 65 -6.61 0.38 22.05
CA GLU A 65 -7.62 -0.56 22.55
C GLU A 65 -8.37 -1.35 21.42
N LEU A 66 -7.89 -1.33 20.17
CA LEU A 66 -8.59 -1.84 18.96
C LEU A 66 -8.05 -3.15 18.36
#